data_AF-A0A8T0ECF9-F1
#
_entry.id   AF-A0A8T0ECF9-F1
#
_cell.length_a   1.000
_cell.length_b   1.000
_cell.length_c   1.000
_cell.angle_alpha   90.00
_cell.angle_beta   90.00
_cell.angle_gamma   90.00
#
_symmetry.space_group_name_H-M   'P 1'
#
loop_
_entity.id
_entity.type
_entity.pdbx_description
1 polymer ?
#
loop_
_entity_poly.entity_id
_entity_poly.type
_entity_poly.pdbx_seq_one_letter_code
_entity_poly.pdbx_strand_id
1 'polypeptide(L)'
;MAPPLKPKDSASEPDAGAAKTLVILAKPPDKNKTVQTGSALASPNIQTELLKSPSIAQKTSSAGEQDESTSTHGTSSTSKDSDSFSDLVKNVAQRVFHVQQKPTAAQSDGEQKVSSPPEMSYPVKLVDESLQWCDSALEYLHDSSDFYVIGVLGLQGVGKSTIMSIISGIHSEKSKWQLFKPQTNDLKEIGEHCTSGIDMFVTNQRVILLDTQPVMSASVMDHMIQYEKKPPGGPDYHSVENALLMQSLQQAAFMMAVCHTIISVQDWFIDLNYLRFLLSAEMLKPTTPINIHDLNPLPEETTEYYPHIVFVQNHAQKRDFSASTISKMEETLSNVFQKSKLKYSGSVNPHNRRYPKDSPPKVNLFLIPDKEPPDTDSPSHRFPEYKIHPGYKYLTESLSRQVLSMPRSLLTHTALSEKNWFHYSARIWETVKKSTLFLEYNRLLP
;
A
#
# COMPACT_ATOMS: atom_id res chain seq x y z
N MET A 1 -44.56 39.12 46.70
CA MET A 1 -43.63 39.69 47.68
C MET A 1 -42.24 39.71 47.08
N ALA A 2 -41.49 40.79 47.28
CA ALA A 2 -40.06 40.93 47.01
C ALA A 2 -39.42 41.64 48.22
N PRO A 3 -38.10 41.88 48.24
CA PRO A 3 -37.00 40.93 48.38
C PRO A 3 -36.36 41.07 49.80
N PRO A 4 -35.13 40.58 50.10
CA PRO A 4 -33.86 41.22 49.68
C PRO A 4 -32.76 40.14 49.35
N LEU A 5 -31.43 40.30 49.40
CA LEU A 5 -30.47 41.37 49.75
C LEU A 5 -29.17 41.26 48.88
N LYS A 6 -28.31 42.29 48.95
CA LYS A 6 -26.87 42.39 48.58
C LYS A 6 -26.27 43.51 49.49
N PRO A 7 -24.96 43.83 49.52
CA PRO A 7 -23.72 43.05 49.36
C PRO A 7 -22.73 43.30 50.55
N LYS A 8 -21.46 42.86 50.46
CA LYS A 8 -20.31 43.68 50.93
C LYS A 8 -18.95 43.21 50.42
N ASP A 9 -18.15 44.16 49.94
CA ASP A 9 -16.74 43.99 49.58
C ASP A 9 -15.79 44.27 50.76
N SER A 10 -14.60 43.67 50.73
CA SER A 10 -13.37 44.25 51.32
C SER A 10 -12.14 43.65 50.65
N ALA A 11 -11.23 44.49 50.16
CA ALA A 11 -10.09 44.10 49.33
C ALA A 11 -8.79 43.88 50.13
N SER A 12 -7.89 43.05 49.59
CA SER A 12 -6.43 43.19 49.72
C SER A 12 -5.70 42.25 48.74
N GLU A 13 -4.97 42.80 47.77
CA GLU A 13 -3.89 42.08 47.08
C GLU A 13 -2.66 41.97 48.02
N PRO A 14 -1.68 41.11 47.69
CA PRO A 14 -0.58 41.63 46.88
C PRO A 14 -0.13 40.75 45.71
N ASP A 15 0.51 41.44 44.76
CA ASP A 15 1.09 41.03 43.49
C ASP A 15 2.19 39.94 43.56
N ALA A 16 2.24 39.08 42.53
CA ALA A 16 3.41 38.30 42.13
C ALA A 16 3.32 37.79 40.66
N GLY A 17 3.33 38.73 39.68
CA GLY A 17 3.96 38.59 38.36
C GLY A 17 3.82 37.29 37.53
N ALA A 18 3.04 37.36 36.43
CA ALA A 18 3.17 36.47 35.28
C ALA A 18 3.14 37.27 33.96
N ALA A 19 4.22 37.22 33.18
CA ALA A 19 4.38 37.98 31.95
C ALA A 19 3.44 37.50 30.83
N LYS A 20 2.71 38.43 30.19
CA LYS A 20 1.89 38.16 29.00
C LYS A 20 2.61 38.64 27.75
N THR A 21 3.04 37.69 26.90
CA THR A 21 3.61 37.99 25.59
C THR A 21 2.51 38.48 24.63
N LEU A 22 2.64 39.72 24.14
CA LEU A 22 1.85 40.25 23.05
C LEU A 22 2.41 39.77 21.71
N VAL A 23 1.59 39.07 20.91
CA VAL A 23 1.93 38.70 19.53
C VAL A 23 1.31 39.72 18.57
N ILE A 24 2.16 40.45 17.85
CA ILE A 24 1.74 41.43 16.85
C ILE A 24 1.59 40.72 15.50
N LEU A 25 0.37 40.76 14.95
CA LEU A 25 0.06 40.18 13.63
C LEU A 25 0.51 41.14 12.52
N ALA A 26 1.55 40.77 11.76
CA ALA A 26 2.02 41.55 10.62
C ALA A 26 1.64 40.88 9.28
N LYS A 27 0.73 41.51 8.53
CA LYS A 27 0.30 41.08 7.20
C LYS A 27 1.25 41.64 6.12
N PRO A 28 1.89 40.83 5.27
CA PRO A 28 2.59 41.32 4.08
C PRO A 28 1.59 41.69 2.96
N PRO A 29 1.90 42.67 2.09
CA PRO A 29 0.94 43.23 1.14
C PRO A 29 0.94 42.55 -0.24
N ASP A 30 -0.25 42.45 -0.84
CA ASP A 30 -0.41 42.17 -2.27
C ASP A 30 0.08 43.33 -3.14
N LYS A 31 0.77 43.04 -4.26
CA LYS A 31 0.80 43.91 -5.45
C LYS A 31 1.26 43.14 -6.69
N ASN A 32 0.36 43.07 -7.67
CA ASN A 32 0.60 42.48 -8.98
C ASN A 32 0.60 43.60 -10.05
N LYS A 33 1.49 43.49 -11.06
CA LYS A 33 1.57 44.21 -12.38
C LYS A 33 2.84 45.04 -12.68
N THR A 34 3.71 44.46 -13.54
CA THR A 34 4.22 44.97 -14.85
C THR A 34 4.46 46.49 -15.04
N VAL A 35 5.60 47.00 -15.54
CA VAL A 35 6.07 46.96 -16.96
C VAL A 35 7.52 47.51 -17.12
N GLN A 36 8.35 46.79 -17.91
CA GLN A 36 9.48 47.15 -18.83
C GLN A 36 10.51 48.33 -18.65
N THR A 37 11.65 48.12 -19.34
CA THR A 37 12.79 49.03 -19.69
C THR A 37 13.85 49.28 -18.60
N GLY A 38 15.17 49.27 -18.85
CA GLY A 38 15.95 48.87 -20.05
C GLY A 38 17.47 49.21 -19.93
N SER A 39 18.32 48.52 -20.70
CA SER A 39 19.76 48.82 -20.99
C SER A 39 20.87 48.61 -19.94
N ALA A 40 21.71 47.60 -20.21
CA ALA A 40 23.20 47.48 -20.11
C ALA A 40 24.03 48.50 -19.28
N LEU A 41 25.09 48.11 -18.55
CA LEU A 41 26.37 47.59 -19.10
C LEU A 41 27.37 47.05 -18.02
N ALA A 42 28.41 46.35 -18.51
CA ALA A 42 29.75 46.12 -17.91
C ALA A 42 29.95 45.09 -16.76
N SER A 43 30.63 43.98 -17.09
CA SER A 43 31.42 43.13 -16.18
C SER A 43 32.85 43.68 -16.00
N PRO A 44 33.64 43.16 -15.04
CA PRO A 44 34.71 42.25 -15.48
C PRO A 44 34.97 41.03 -14.58
N ASN A 45 35.70 40.08 -15.18
CA ASN A 45 36.08 38.75 -14.69
C ASN A 45 36.77 38.69 -13.31
N ILE A 46 36.65 37.52 -12.66
CA ILE A 46 37.79 36.64 -12.32
C ILE A 46 37.33 35.18 -12.49
N GLN A 47 38.23 34.32 -13.01
CA GLN A 47 38.00 32.90 -13.25
C GLN A 47 38.69 32.06 -12.16
N THR A 48 38.09 30.93 -11.77
CA THR A 48 38.84 29.68 -11.50
C THR A 48 37.97 28.45 -11.73
N GLU A 49 38.21 27.85 -12.89
CA GLU A 49 38.21 26.42 -13.20
C GLU A 49 38.66 25.48 -12.05
N LEU A 50 38.37 24.16 -12.02
CA LEU A 50 37.54 23.23 -12.81
C LEU A 50 37.58 21.82 -12.12
N LEU A 51 36.82 20.86 -12.66
CA LEU A 51 37.01 19.38 -12.62
C LEU A 51 36.25 18.58 -11.54
N LYS A 52 35.60 17.44 -11.85
CA LYS A 52 34.96 16.96 -13.11
C LYS A 52 34.14 15.70 -12.78
N SER A 53 32.98 15.51 -13.42
CA SER A 53 32.31 14.20 -13.51
C SER A 53 32.77 13.43 -14.76
N PRO A 54 32.76 12.09 -14.78
CA PRO A 54 33.12 11.30 -15.95
C PRO A 54 31.92 11.07 -16.88
N SER A 55 32.12 11.31 -18.18
CA SER A 55 31.19 10.95 -19.26
C SER A 55 31.77 9.79 -20.07
N ILE A 56 30.97 8.78 -20.39
CA ILE A 56 31.37 7.71 -21.32
C ILE A 56 30.80 8.00 -22.71
N ALA A 57 31.67 7.93 -23.71
CA ALA A 57 31.32 8.03 -25.13
C ALA A 57 31.32 6.64 -25.78
N GLN A 58 30.49 6.44 -26.81
CA GLN A 58 30.70 5.39 -27.80
C GLN A 58 30.73 5.98 -29.21
N LYS A 59 31.70 5.50 -30.01
CA LYS A 59 31.97 5.95 -31.37
C LYS A 59 31.04 5.29 -32.38
N THR A 60 30.71 6.04 -33.42
CA THR A 60 30.31 5.50 -34.73
C THR A 60 31.54 5.05 -35.52
N SER A 61 31.38 4.04 -36.38
CA SER A 61 32.30 3.73 -37.48
C SER A 61 31.53 3.07 -38.62
N SER A 62 31.77 3.55 -39.86
CA SER A 62 31.01 3.20 -41.06
C SER A 62 31.92 2.68 -42.18
N ALA A 63 31.53 1.57 -42.81
CA ALA A 63 31.89 1.10 -44.15
C ALA A 63 30.98 -0.13 -44.46
N GLY A 64 30.46 -0.39 -45.66
CA GLY A 64 30.43 0.37 -46.91
C GLY A 64 30.21 -0.58 -48.10
N GLU A 65 29.14 -0.36 -48.91
CA GLU A 65 28.87 -0.99 -50.24
C GLU A 65 28.62 -2.54 -50.21
N GLN A 66 27.91 -3.26 -51.10
CA GLN A 66 27.08 -3.07 -52.33
C GLN A 66 26.34 -4.44 -52.60
N ASP A 67 25.26 -4.65 -53.39
CA ASP A 67 24.19 -3.84 -54.03
C ASP A 67 23.02 -4.79 -54.45
N GLU A 68 22.01 -4.31 -55.23
CA GLU A 68 21.08 -4.98 -56.19
C GLU A 68 20.47 -6.40 -55.94
N SER A 69 19.24 -6.77 -56.35
CA SER A 69 18.07 -6.09 -56.98
C SER A 69 16.83 -7.04 -57.04
N THR A 70 15.60 -6.49 -57.15
CA THR A 70 14.33 -7.13 -57.68
C THR A 70 13.76 -8.42 -57.02
N SER A 71 12.45 -8.75 -57.01
CA SER A 71 11.20 -8.08 -57.47
C SER A 71 9.90 -8.75 -56.93
N THR A 72 8.88 -7.93 -56.59
CA THR A 72 7.40 -8.11 -56.78
C THR A 72 6.54 -9.22 -56.11
N HIS A 73 5.31 -8.80 -55.76
CA HIS A 73 4.10 -9.54 -55.31
C HIS A 73 4.09 -10.11 -53.88
N GLY A 74 2.99 -10.01 -53.10
CA GLY A 74 1.73 -9.27 -53.30
C GLY A 74 0.72 -9.50 -52.15
N THR A 75 0.01 -8.45 -51.73
CA THR A 75 -1.24 -8.41 -50.92
C THR A 75 -1.58 -9.57 -49.96
N SER A 76 -1.59 -9.30 -48.66
CA SER A 76 -2.81 -9.49 -47.84
C SER A 76 -2.76 -8.66 -46.55
N SER A 77 -3.88 -8.02 -46.22
CA SER A 77 -4.05 -7.18 -45.03
C SER A 77 -4.68 -7.99 -43.89
N THR A 78 -4.00 -8.12 -42.76
CA THR A 78 -4.66 -8.42 -41.47
C THR A 78 -3.98 -7.62 -40.36
N SER A 79 -4.77 -6.81 -39.66
CA SER A 79 -4.33 -6.02 -38.51
C SER A 79 -4.05 -6.92 -37.31
N LYS A 80 -2.80 -6.92 -36.82
CA LYS A 80 -2.41 -7.52 -35.55
C LYS A 80 -1.69 -6.48 -34.68
N ASP A 81 -2.46 -5.67 -33.98
CA ASP A 81 -1.98 -4.79 -32.92
C ASP A 81 -2.77 -5.09 -31.64
N SER A 82 -2.27 -6.04 -30.83
CA SER A 82 -2.76 -6.28 -29.45
C SER A 82 -1.77 -7.00 -28.53
N ASP A 83 -0.78 -7.76 -29.05
CA ASP A 83 0.12 -8.58 -28.22
C ASP A 83 1.36 -7.86 -27.65
N SER A 84 1.60 -6.59 -28.01
CA SER A 84 2.82 -5.84 -27.65
C SER A 84 3.11 -5.78 -26.14
N PHE A 85 2.07 -5.72 -25.29
CA PHE A 85 2.24 -5.71 -23.84
C PHE A 85 2.64 -7.09 -23.27
N SER A 86 2.02 -8.17 -23.79
CA SER A 86 2.41 -9.56 -23.48
C SER A 86 3.89 -9.78 -23.76
N ASP A 87 4.32 -9.34 -24.93
CA ASP A 87 5.65 -9.64 -25.43
C ASP A 87 6.71 -8.77 -24.78
N LEU A 88 6.39 -7.54 -24.36
CA LEU A 88 7.29 -6.75 -23.52
C LEU A 88 7.54 -7.44 -22.17
N VAL A 89 6.50 -7.97 -21.51
CA VAL A 89 6.63 -8.70 -20.23
C VAL A 89 7.37 -10.03 -20.40
N LYS A 90 7.08 -10.81 -21.44
CA LYS A 90 7.81 -12.05 -21.78
C LYS A 90 9.29 -11.80 -22.07
N ASN A 91 9.61 -10.77 -22.86
CA ASN A 91 10.99 -10.37 -23.14
C ASN A 91 11.71 -9.85 -21.89
N VAL A 92 11.00 -9.17 -20.97
CA VAL A 92 11.56 -8.77 -19.67
C VAL A 92 11.86 -9.99 -18.79
N ALA A 93 10.97 -10.99 -18.76
CA ALA A 93 11.25 -12.25 -18.07
C ALA A 93 12.50 -12.93 -18.65
N GLN A 94 12.60 -13.06 -19.98
CA GLN A 94 13.78 -13.66 -20.63
C GLN A 94 15.09 -12.88 -20.37
N ARG A 95 15.05 -11.54 -20.32
CA ARG A 95 16.26 -10.71 -20.05
C ARG A 95 16.80 -10.81 -18.62
N VAL A 96 16.07 -11.43 -17.68
CA VAL A 96 16.61 -11.75 -16.34
C VAL A 96 17.64 -12.89 -16.41
N PHE A 97 17.59 -13.76 -17.43
CA PHE A 97 18.34 -15.03 -17.46
C PHE A 97 19.72 -14.98 -18.13
N HIS A 98 20.35 -13.82 -18.28
CA HIS A 98 21.71 -13.72 -18.85
C HIS A 98 22.63 -12.67 -18.19
N VAL A 99 22.55 -12.52 -16.86
CA VAL A 99 23.67 -11.93 -16.10
C VAL A 99 24.73 -13.01 -15.88
N GLN A 100 25.70 -13.04 -16.79
CA GLN A 100 26.76 -14.05 -16.83
C GLN A 100 27.69 -13.92 -15.62
N GLN A 101 27.65 -14.91 -14.71
CA GLN A 101 28.60 -14.98 -13.59
C GLN A 101 30.03 -15.09 -14.14
N LYS A 102 30.88 -14.13 -13.77
CA LYS A 102 32.30 -14.15 -14.10
C LYS A 102 33.01 -15.07 -13.09
N PRO A 103 33.75 -16.11 -13.52
CA PRO A 103 34.43 -17.00 -12.59
C PRO A 103 35.48 -16.21 -11.81
N THR A 104 35.33 -16.16 -10.49
CA THR A 104 36.26 -15.45 -9.61
C THR A 104 37.41 -16.39 -9.28
N ALA A 105 38.64 -15.98 -9.59
CA ALA A 105 39.82 -16.77 -9.25
C ALA A 105 39.98 -16.87 -7.73
N ALA A 106 40.42 -18.04 -7.26
CA ALA A 106 40.54 -18.32 -5.82
C ALA A 106 41.45 -17.31 -5.10
N GLN A 107 40.91 -16.66 -4.08
CA GLN A 107 41.67 -15.98 -3.03
C GLN A 107 41.14 -16.42 -1.67
N SER A 108 42.07 -16.49 -0.72
CA SER A 108 41.98 -17.22 0.56
C SER A 108 40.89 -16.74 1.51
N ASP A 109 40.45 -17.66 2.37
CA ASP A 109 39.54 -17.45 3.48
C ASP A 109 39.87 -16.17 4.29
N GLY A 110 38.97 -15.20 4.21
CA GLY A 110 38.81 -14.16 5.19
C GLY A 110 37.33 -14.14 5.56
N GLU A 111 37.00 -14.28 6.84
CA GLU A 111 35.62 -14.26 7.33
C GLU A 111 34.96 -12.93 6.96
N GLN A 112 34.22 -12.90 5.85
CA GLN A 112 33.28 -11.82 5.56
C GLN A 112 32.16 -11.91 6.59
N LYS A 113 32.37 -11.20 7.70
CA LYS A 113 31.41 -11.00 8.77
C LYS A 113 30.22 -10.23 8.20
N VAL A 114 29.26 -10.96 7.64
CA VAL A 114 28.01 -10.42 7.11
C VAL A 114 27.30 -9.71 8.26
N SER A 115 27.44 -8.39 8.30
CA SER A 115 26.65 -7.55 9.21
C SER A 115 25.19 -7.70 8.81
N SER A 116 24.36 -8.23 9.71
CA SER A 116 22.91 -8.14 9.57
C SER A 116 22.54 -6.67 9.32
N PRO A 117 21.73 -6.34 8.31
CA PRO A 117 21.24 -4.98 8.11
C PRO A 117 20.48 -4.49 9.36
N PRO A 118 20.38 -3.16 9.54
CA PRO A 118 19.78 -2.57 10.75
C PRO A 118 18.35 -3.04 10.98
N GLU A 119 17.94 -3.12 12.25
CA GLU A 119 16.52 -3.30 12.59
C GLU A 119 15.75 -1.98 12.40
N MET A 120 14.55 -2.06 11.84
CA MET A 120 13.71 -0.89 11.62
C MET A 120 13.11 -0.38 12.93
N SER A 121 13.29 0.91 13.24
CA SER A 121 12.66 1.56 14.39
C SER A 121 11.32 2.23 14.07
N TYR A 122 11.05 2.50 12.79
CA TYR A 122 9.85 3.14 12.27
C TYR A 122 9.62 2.71 10.81
N PRO A 123 8.37 2.75 10.29
CA PRO A 123 8.11 2.51 8.87
C PRO A 123 8.80 3.55 7.97
N VAL A 124 9.20 3.14 6.77
CA VAL A 124 9.73 4.03 5.72
C VAL A 124 8.80 4.03 4.52
N LYS A 125 8.83 5.09 3.70
CA LYS A 125 8.07 5.11 2.44
C LYS A 125 8.64 4.09 1.47
N LEU A 126 7.77 3.23 0.93
CA LEU A 126 8.01 2.44 -0.27
C LEU A 126 7.57 3.21 -1.52
N VAL A 127 6.40 3.86 -1.39
CA VAL A 127 5.85 4.81 -2.35
C VAL A 127 5.51 6.09 -1.57
N ASP A 128 5.97 7.24 -2.05
CA ASP A 128 5.70 8.52 -1.40
C ASP A 128 4.31 9.11 -1.71
N GLU A 129 4.04 10.27 -1.13
CA GLU A 129 2.80 11.03 -1.26
C GLU A 129 2.55 11.49 -2.71
N SER A 130 3.60 11.64 -3.51
CA SER A 130 3.57 11.97 -4.94
C SER A 130 3.59 10.73 -5.85
N LEU A 131 3.33 9.55 -5.27
CA LEU A 131 3.26 8.26 -5.94
C LEU A 131 4.57 7.84 -6.64
N GLN A 132 5.72 8.29 -6.13
CA GLN A 132 7.04 7.89 -6.61
C GLN A 132 7.66 6.81 -5.74
N TRP A 133 8.49 5.96 -6.36
CA TRP A 133 9.19 4.87 -5.68
C TRP A 133 10.31 5.41 -4.78
N CYS A 134 10.50 4.81 -3.60
CA CYS A 134 11.51 5.22 -2.62
C CYS A 134 12.50 4.10 -2.34
N ASP A 135 13.79 4.31 -2.64
CA ASP A 135 14.86 3.33 -2.43
C ASP A 135 15.28 3.12 -0.96
N SER A 136 14.75 3.93 -0.04
CA SER A 136 15.13 3.91 1.39
C SER A 136 14.90 2.57 2.09
N ALA A 137 13.95 1.75 1.65
CA ALA A 137 13.70 0.46 2.28
C ALA A 137 14.78 -0.60 1.97
N LEU A 138 15.60 -0.41 0.93
CA LEU A 138 16.56 -1.42 0.45
C LEU A 138 17.66 -1.74 1.48
N GLU A 139 18.00 -0.80 2.37
CA GLU A 139 19.03 -0.99 3.39
C GLU A 139 18.63 -1.97 4.51
N TYR A 140 17.33 -2.23 4.69
CA TYR A 140 16.78 -3.13 5.73
C TYR A 140 16.60 -4.58 5.24
N LEU A 141 16.85 -4.86 3.96
CA LEU A 141 16.49 -6.13 3.31
C LEU A 141 17.66 -7.11 3.21
N HIS A 142 17.33 -8.39 3.38
CA HIS A 142 18.26 -9.51 3.32
C HIS A 142 18.35 -10.10 1.90
N ASP A 143 19.45 -10.80 1.63
CA ASP A 143 19.56 -11.72 0.50
C ASP A 143 18.95 -13.12 0.81
N SER A 144 18.00 -13.16 1.75
CA SER A 144 17.22 -14.35 2.13
C SER A 144 15.98 -14.48 1.26
N SER A 145 15.61 -15.71 0.88
CA SER A 145 14.36 -16.04 0.20
C SER A 145 13.24 -16.50 1.14
N ASP A 146 13.51 -16.72 2.43
CA ASP A 146 12.45 -16.91 3.43
C ASP A 146 12.02 -15.56 3.99
N PHE A 147 10.94 -15.02 3.42
CA PHE A 147 10.27 -13.81 3.84
C PHE A 147 8.77 -13.92 3.56
N TYR A 148 7.97 -13.02 4.12
CA TYR A 148 6.52 -12.99 3.92
C TYR A 148 6.07 -11.54 3.71
N VAL A 149 5.05 -11.31 2.88
CA VAL A 149 4.60 -9.94 2.52
C VAL A 149 3.11 -9.81 2.77
N ILE A 150 2.75 -8.94 3.69
CA ILE A 150 1.38 -8.65 4.09
C ILE A 150 1.02 -7.22 3.68
N GLY A 151 0.04 -7.10 2.81
CA GLY A 151 -0.60 -5.84 2.46
C GLY A 151 -1.87 -5.59 3.24
N VAL A 152 -2.26 -4.32 3.43
CA VAL A 152 -3.62 -3.97 3.88
C VAL A 152 -4.27 -3.00 2.88
N LEU A 153 -5.56 -3.20 2.60
CA LEU A 153 -6.41 -2.36 1.77
C LEU A 153 -7.71 -2.06 2.51
N GLY A 154 -8.39 -0.98 2.13
CA GLY A 154 -9.64 -0.54 2.76
C GLY A 154 -9.82 0.98 2.72
N LEU A 155 -11.04 1.41 2.98
CA LEU A 155 -11.47 2.81 2.91
C LEU A 155 -10.79 3.69 3.98
N GLN A 156 -11.18 4.95 4.06
CA GLN A 156 -10.78 5.85 5.15
C GLN A 156 -11.48 5.45 6.45
N GLY A 157 -10.86 5.71 7.60
CA GLY A 157 -11.45 5.42 8.92
C GLY A 157 -11.40 3.96 9.39
N VAL A 158 -11.46 2.97 8.48
CA VAL A 158 -11.64 1.53 8.79
C VAL A 158 -10.58 0.87 9.71
N GLY A 159 -9.49 1.55 10.05
CA GLY A 159 -8.48 1.06 11.01
C GLY A 159 -7.29 0.28 10.43
N LYS A 160 -7.00 0.37 9.13
CA LYS A 160 -5.88 -0.33 8.44
C LYS A 160 -4.55 -0.32 9.22
N SER A 161 -4.03 0.85 9.52
CA SER A 161 -2.75 1.08 10.21
C SER A 161 -2.74 0.48 11.63
N THR A 162 -3.88 0.50 12.32
CA THR A 162 -4.07 -0.15 13.62
C THR A 162 -3.97 -1.68 13.49
N ILE A 163 -4.65 -2.27 12.51
CA ILE A 163 -4.61 -3.72 12.23
C ILE A 163 -3.20 -4.15 11.81
N MET A 164 -2.51 -3.37 10.97
CA MET A 164 -1.14 -3.68 10.57
C MET A 164 -0.16 -3.58 11.75
N SER A 165 -0.33 -2.59 12.62
CA SER A 165 0.45 -2.47 13.87
C SER A 165 0.20 -3.65 14.82
N ILE A 166 -1.03 -4.14 14.92
CA ILE A 166 -1.38 -5.35 15.68
C ILE A 166 -0.68 -6.60 15.11
N ILE A 167 -0.64 -6.75 13.79
CA ILE A 167 -0.03 -7.91 13.12
C ILE A 167 1.49 -7.91 13.22
N SER A 168 2.10 -6.72 13.26
CA SER A 168 3.54 -6.57 13.53
C SER A 168 3.97 -7.02 14.93
N GLY A 169 3.02 -7.20 15.87
CA GLY A 169 3.30 -7.37 17.30
C GLY A 169 3.67 -6.06 18.02
N ILE A 170 3.93 -4.98 17.27
CA ILE A 170 4.32 -3.66 17.74
C ILE A 170 3.06 -2.79 17.98
N HIS A 171 2.21 -3.27 18.90
CA HIS A 171 1.01 -2.58 19.37
C HIS A 171 0.99 -2.56 20.90
N SER A 172 1.10 -1.38 21.50
CA SER A 172 0.97 -1.24 22.95
C SER A 172 -0.49 -0.95 23.33
N GLU A 173 -1.07 -1.74 24.22
CA GLU A 173 -2.39 -1.41 24.78
C GLU A 173 -2.33 -0.24 25.77
N LYS A 174 -1.16 -0.04 26.40
CA LYS A 174 -0.92 0.93 27.50
C LYS A 174 -0.32 2.25 27.03
N SER A 175 0.54 2.22 26.01
CA SER A 175 1.02 3.43 25.34
C SER A 175 0.10 3.78 24.17
N LYS A 176 -0.02 5.06 23.82
CA LYS A 176 -0.66 5.48 22.57
C LYS A 176 0.19 5.15 21.33
N TRP A 177 1.42 4.67 21.52
CA TRP A 177 2.35 4.34 20.46
C TRP A 177 1.96 3.05 19.73
N GLN A 178 1.92 3.15 18.41
CA GLN A 178 1.69 2.08 17.44
C GLN A 178 2.67 2.27 16.28
N LEU A 179 3.07 1.18 15.65
CA LEU A 179 4.06 1.20 14.56
C LEU A 179 3.64 2.09 13.39
N PHE A 180 2.47 1.80 12.81
CA PHE A 180 1.83 2.66 11.81
C PHE A 180 0.88 3.60 12.54
N LYS A 181 1.02 4.91 12.33
CA LYS A 181 0.32 5.93 13.12
C LYS A 181 -1.19 5.87 12.82
N PRO A 182 -2.06 5.68 13.82
CA PRO A 182 -3.50 5.82 13.63
C PRO A 182 -3.87 7.30 13.47
N GLN A 183 -4.97 7.55 12.75
CA GLN A 183 -5.57 8.88 12.61
C GLN A 183 -5.88 9.49 13.99
N THR A 184 -5.38 10.70 14.24
CA THR A 184 -5.61 11.47 15.47
C THR A 184 -7.06 11.97 15.56
N ASN A 185 -7.47 12.48 16.72
CA ASN A 185 -8.80 13.09 16.85
C ASN A 185 -8.92 14.36 15.99
N ASP A 186 -7.88 15.20 16.00
CA ASP A 186 -7.80 16.43 15.21
C ASP A 186 -8.04 16.14 13.72
N LEU A 187 -7.35 15.12 13.16
CA LEU A 187 -7.54 14.66 11.77
C LEU A 187 -8.95 14.08 11.53
N LYS A 188 -9.60 13.47 12.54
CA LYS A 188 -10.99 12.99 12.42
C LYS A 188 -12.00 14.13 12.38
N GLU A 189 -11.79 15.18 13.17
CA GLU A 189 -12.68 16.34 13.25
C GLU A 189 -12.72 17.12 11.93
N ILE A 190 -11.59 17.18 11.20
CA ILE A 190 -11.51 17.77 9.85
C ILE A 190 -11.71 16.76 8.71
N GLY A 191 -11.90 15.46 9.02
CA GLY A 191 -12.14 14.42 8.03
C GLY A 191 -10.92 14.02 7.18
N GLU A 192 -9.70 14.30 7.64
CA GLU A 192 -8.45 14.12 6.88
C GLU A 192 -7.83 12.71 7.02
N HIS A 193 -7.19 12.22 5.96
CA HIS A 193 -6.47 10.94 5.97
C HIS A 193 -5.11 11.03 6.71
N CYS A 194 -4.60 9.91 7.23
CA CYS A 194 -3.34 9.88 7.99
C CYS A 194 -2.18 9.17 7.26
N THR A 195 -2.50 8.24 6.36
CA THR A 195 -1.52 7.47 5.58
C THR A 195 -1.59 7.92 4.13
N SER A 196 -0.44 8.34 3.58
CA SER A 196 -0.31 8.87 2.22
C SER A 196 0.81 8.11 1.51
N GLY A 197 0.58 7.66 0.26
CA GLY A 197 1.46 6.69 -0.40
C GLY A 197 1.33 5.26 0.17
N ILE A 198 2.47 4.56 0.25
CA ILE A 198 2.58 3.21 0.84
C ILE A 198 3.77 3.19 1.82
N ASP A 199 3.47 2.95 3.09
CA ASP A 199 4.46 2.77 4.16
C ASP A 199 4.86 1.29 4.27
N MET A 200 6.16 1.04 4.46
CA MET A 200 6.76 -0.29 4.56
C MET A 200 7.50 -0.44 5.89
N PHE A 201 7.35 -1.61 6.51
CA PHE A 201 8.13 -2.03 7.68
C PHE A 201 8.52 -3.50 7.57
N VAL A 202 9.72 -3.85 8.04
CA VAL A 202 10.24 -5.22 8.07
C VAL A 202 10.41 -5.64 9.53
N THR A 203 9.68 -6.67 9.95
CA THR A 203 9.77 -7.19 11.32
C THR A 203 11.03 -8.05 11.52
N ASN A 204 11.41 -8.25 12.79
CA ASN A 204 12.52 -9.12 13.17
C ASN A 204 12.28 -10.60 12.76
N GLN A 205 11.04 -10.97 12.42
CA GLN A 205 10.68 -12.29 11.85
C GLN A 205 10.66 -12.30 10.30
N ARG A 206 11.28 -11.30 9.66
CA ARG A 206 11.35 -11.12 8.19
C ARG A 206 9.99 -11.07 7.50
N VAL A 207 9.02 -10.46 8.17
CA VAL A 207 7.71 -10.14 7.58
C VAL A 207 7.73 -8.68 7.12
N ILE A 208 7.52 -8.49 5.82
CA ILE A 208 7.35 -7.19 5.18
C ILE A 208 5.87 -6.80 5.28
N LEU A 209 5.61 -5.67 5.90
CA LEU A 209 4.28 -5.10 6.15
C LEU A 209 4.12 -3.85 5.30
N LEU A 210 3.04 -3.77 4.52
CA LEU A 210 2.72 -2.66 3.63
C LEU A 210 1.38 -2.01 4.01
N ASP A 211 1.41 -0.82 4.60
CA ASP A 211 0.23 0.00 4.93
C ASP A 211 -0.02 1.04 3.84
N THR A 212 -1.17 0.95 3.15
CA THR A 212 -1.52 1.88 2.08
C THR A 212 -2.37 3.03 2.58
N GLN A 213 -2.28 4.16 1.88
CA GLN A 213 -3.33 5.19 1.93
C GLN A 213 -4.74 4.59 1.70
N PRO A 214 -5.81 5.25 2.19
CA PRO A 214 -7.17 4.79 1.93
C PRO A 214 -7.56 4.87 0.45
N VAL A 215 -8.13 3.78 -0.06
CA VAL A 215 -8.68 3.73 -1.42
C VAL A 215 -10.02 4.47 -1.49
N MET A 216 -10.32 5.10 -2.63
CA MET A 216 -11.56 5.85 -2.87
C MET A 216 -11.89 6.90 -1.78
N SER A 217 -10.87 7.51 -1.18
CA SER A 217 -11.01 8.48 -0.08
C SER A 217 -11.35 9.88 -0.57
N ALA A 218 -12.40 10.47 0.01
CA ALA A 218 -12.76 11.87 -0.20
C ALA A 218 -11.67 12.84 0.26
N SER A 219 -10.95 12.54 1.34
CA SER A 219 -9.81 13.38 1.79
C SER A 219 -8.60 13.31 0.86
N VAL A 220 -8.32 12.15 0.26
CA VAL A 220 -7.29 12.06 -0.80
C VAL A 220 -7.74 12.87 -2.01
N MET A 221 -9.01 12.81 -2.40
CA MET A 221 -9.58 13.64 -3.48
C MET A 221 -9.44 15.14 -3.20
N ASP A 222 -9.78 15.58 -2.00
CA ASP A 222 -9.68 16.98 -1.58
C ASP A 222 -8.22 17.46 -1.59
N HIS A 223 -7.28 16.63 -1.15
CA HIS A 223 -5.85 16.91 -1.28
C HIS A 223 -5.39 17.03 -2.74
N MET A 224 -5.89 16.17 -3.66
CA MET A 224 -5.62 16.30 -5.10
C MET A 224 -6.15 17.66 -5.63
N ILE A 225 -7.38 18.05 -5.27
CA ILE A 225 -8.00 19.31 -5.70
C ILE A 225 -7.22 20.54 -5.18
N GLN A 226 -6.77 20.51 -3.93
CA GLN A 226 -6.11 21.66 -3.28
C GLN A 226 -4.64 21.83 -3.71
N TYR A 227 -3.89 20.74 -3.84
CA TYR A 227 -2.42 20.79 -3.96
C TYR A 227 -1.88 20.35 -5.33
N GLU A 228 -2.61 19.52 -6.09
CA GLU A 228 -2.16 19.10 -7.42
C GLU A 228 -2.59 20.10 -8.50
N LYS A 229 -1.63 20.87 -9.02
CA LYS A 229 -1.84 21.89 -10.07
C LYS A 229 -2.31 21.33 -11.41
N LYS A 230 -2.35 20.00 -11.56
CA LYS A 230 -2.89 19.23 -12.69
C LYS A 230 -3.44 17.93 -12.11
N PRO A 231 -4.56 17.39 -12.61
CA PRO A 231 -4.99 16.05 -12.22
C PRO A 231 -3.86 15.04 -12.47
N PRO A 232 -3.66 14.05 -11.60
CA PRO A 232 -2.51 13.16 -11.67
C PRO A 232 -2.64 12.31 -12.92
N GLY A 233 -1.66 12.39 -13.84
CA GLY A 233 -1.71 11.81 -15.18
C GLY A 233 -2.23 12.74 -16.30
N GLY A 234 -2.50 14.01 -16.00
CA GLY A 234 -2.68 15.04 -17.04
C GLY A 234 -4.02 14.95 -17.80
N PRO A 235 -4.05 15.19 -19.12
CA PRO A 235 -5.29 15.29 -19.89
C PRO A 235 -5.99 13.94 -20.13
N ASP A 236 -5.37 12.83 -19.71
CA ASP A 236 -5.90 11.47 -19.93
C ASP A 236 -7.08 11.13 -19.00
N TYR A 237 -7.33 11.94 -17.95
CA TYR A 237 -8.44 11.77 -17.01
C TYR A 237 -9.49 12.86 -17.14
N HIS A 238 -10.75 12.45 -17.32
CA HIS A 238 -11.89 13.35 -17.52
C HIS A 238 -12.33 14.10 -16.25
N SER A 239 -12.05 13.52 -15.07
CA SER A 239 -12.48 14.04 -13.77
C SER A 239 -11.48 13.66 -12.67
N VAL A 240 -11.52 14.36 -11.53
CA VAL A 240 -10.65 14.05 -10.37
C VAL A 240 -11.10 12.75 -9.70
N GLU A 241 -12.40 12.47 -9.73
CA GLU A 241 -13.03 11.24 -9.27
C GLU A 241 -12.50 10.01 -10.03
N ASN A 242 -12.41 10.10 -11.36
CA ASN A 242 -11.89 9.01 -12.19
C ASN A 242 -10.37 8.87 -11.99
N ALA A 243 -9.63 9.97 -11.84
CA ALA A 243 -8.21 9.94 -11.51
C ALA A 243 -7.93 9.27 -10.14
N LEU A 244 -8.70 9.60 -9.10
CA LEU A 244 -8.63 8.97 -7.77
C LEU A 244 -8.95 7.47 -7.85
N LEU A 245 -9.97 7.09 -8.61
CA LEU A 245 -10.33 5.69 -8.80
C LEU A 245 -9.20 4.93 -9.51
N MET A 246 -8.56 5.53 -10.52
CA MET A 246 -7.41 4.89 -11.19
C MET A 246 -6.20 4.76 -10.27
N GLN A 247 -5.85 5.81 -9.53
CA GLN A 247 -4.81 5.75 -8.49
C GLN A 247 -5.10 4.63 -7.47
N SER A 248 -6.34 4.53 -7.01
CA SER A 248 -6.78 3.50 -6.06
C SER A 248 -6.64 2.10 -6.66
N LEU A 249 -7.08 1.90 -7.91
CA LEU A 249 -7.00 0.62 -8.62
C LEU A 249 -5.55 0.23 -8.92
N GLN A 250 -4.69 1.18 -9.30
CA GLN A 250 -3.26 0.98 -9.51
C GLN A 250 -2.58 0.51 -8.23
N GLN A 251 -2.86 1.14 -7.08
CA GLN A 251 -2.35 0.68 -5.78
C GLN A 251 -2.84 -0.73 -5.44
N ALA A 252 -4.14 -1.02 -5.57
CA ALA A 252 -4.68 -2.35 -5.27
C ALA A 252 -4.09 -3.44 -6.19
N ALA A 253 -3.96 -3.15 -7.49
CA ALA A 253 -3.35 -4.04 -8.49
C ALA A 253 -1.86 -4.31 -8.22
N PHE A 254 -1.10 -3.27 -7.84
CA PHE A 254 0.30 -3.41 -7.39
C PHE A 254 0.38 -4.33 -6.16
N MET A 255 -0.44 -4.07 -5.13
CA MET A 255 -0.47 -4.89 -3.92
C MET A 255 -0.80 -6.35 -4.24
N MET A 256 -1.73 -6.61 -5.17
CA MET A 256 -2.07 -7.97 -5.63
C MET A 256 -0.94 -8.70 -6.35
N ALA A 257 0.00 -7.99 -6.96
CA ALA A 257 1.13 -8.58 -7.67
C ALA A 257 2.38 -8.79 -6.79
N VAL A 258 2.49 -8.10 -5.65
CA VAL A 258 3.69 -8.13 -4.78
C VAL A 258 3.47 -8.71 -3.38
N CYS A 259 2.22 -8.84 -2.91
CA CYS A 259 1.91 -9.37 -1.59
C CYS A 259 1.64 -10.87 -1.63
N HIS A 260 1.98 -11.58 -0.55
CA HIS A 260 1.55 -12.96 -0.33
C HIS A 260 0.11 -13.03 0.21
N THR A 261 -0.25 -12.06 1.04
CA THR A 261 -1.59 -11.92 1.63
C THR A 261 -2.00 -10.46 1.69
N ILE A 262 -3.26 -10.19 1.36
CA ILE A 262 -3.89 -8.87 1.47
C ILE A 262 -4.99 -8.94 2.51
N ILE A 263 -4.96 -8.01 3.44
CA ILE A 263 -5.99 -7.81 4.45
C ILE A 263 -6.93 -6.72 3.95
N SER A 264 -8.17 -7.08 3.68
CA SER A 264 -9.24 -6.18 3.26
C SER A 264 -10.04 -5.78 4.49
N VAL A 265 -9.91 -4.54 4.94
CA VAL A 265 -10.54 -4.04 6.18
C VAL A 265 -11.78 -3.22 5.85
N GLN A 266 -12.90 -3.55 6.49
CA GLN A 266 -14.17 -2.83 6.44
C GLN A 266 -14.67 -2.57 7.87
N ASP A 267 -15.35 -1.45 8.09
CA ASP A 267 -15.96 -1.04 9.36
C ASP A 267 -17.49 -1.25 9.39
N TRP A 268 -18.12 -1.44 8.24
CA TRP A 268 -19.52 -1.87 8.12
C TRP A 268 -19.67 -3.01 7.09
N PHE A 269 -20.69 -3.86 7.27
CA PHE A 269 -20.98 -4.99 6.37
C PHE A 269 -22.30 -4.73 5.60
N ILE A 270 -22.35 -4.67 4.27
CA ILE A 270 -21.29 -4.93 3.27
C ILE A 270 -21.22 -3.80 2.24
N ASP A 271 -20.01 -3.31 1.95
CA ASP A 271 -19.80 -2.31 0.90
C ASP A 271 -19.60 -3.00 -0.46
N LEU A 272 -20.68 -3.06 -1.25
CA LEU A 272 -20.64 -3.65 -2.58
C LEU A 272 -19.78 -2.85 -3.58
N ASN A 273 -19.56 -1.55 -3.37
CA ASN A 273 -18.71 -0.75 -4.25
C ASN A 273 -17.24 -1.06 -3.98
N TYR A 274 -16.86 -1.20 -2.70
CA TYR A 274 -15.52 -1.63 -2.32
C TYR A 274 -15.23 -3.08 -2.77
N LEU A 275 -16.18 -4.01 -2.69
CA LEU A 275 -15.97 -5.36 -3.22
C LEU A 275 -15.87 -5.38 -4.76
N ARG A 276 -16.67 -4.58 -5.47
CA ARG A 276 -16.51 -4.38 -6.92
C ARG A 276 -15.14 -3.81 -7.27
N PHE A 277 -14.67 -2.82 -6.50
CA PHE A 277 -13.34 -2.23 -6.65
C PHE A 277 -12.22 -3.29 -6.52
N LEU A 278 -12.31 -4.21 -5.56
CA LEU A 278 -11.35 -5.32 -5.43
C LEU A 278 -11.37 -6.25 -6.65
N LEU A 279 -12.55 -6.62 -7.16
CA LEU A 279 -12.68 -7.43 -8.37
C LEU A 279 -12.20 -6.69 -9.63
N SER A 280 -12.39 -5.37 -9.72
CA SER A 280 -11.79 -4.55 -10.78
C SER A 280 -10.26 -4.52 -10.69
N ALA A 281 -9.70 -4.37 -9.49
CA ALA A 281 -8.24 -4.41 -9.29
C ALA A 281 -7.64 -5.78 -9.67
N GLU A 282 -8.36 -6.88 -9.42
CA GLU A 282 -7.96 -8.22 -9.83
C GLU A 282 -7.84 -8.33 -11.36
N MET A 283 -8.77 -7.76 -12.12
CA MET A 283 -8.74 -7.76 -13.60
C MET A 283 -7.67 -6.83 -14.20
N LEU A 284 -7.23 -5.81 -13.45
CA LEU A 284 -6.27 -4.80 -13.91
C LEU A 284 -4.82 -5.09 -13.48
N LYS A 285 -4.57 -6.12 -12.68
CA LYS A 285 -3.22 -6.46 -12.21
C LYS A 285 -2.32 -6.94 -13.36
N PRO A 286 -1.01 -6.64 -13.35
CA PRO A 286 -0.09 -7.18 -14.34
C PRO A 286 -0.03 -8.72 -14.29
N THR A 287 -0.01 -9.33 -15.47
CA THR A 287 0.19 -10.78 -15.60
C THR A 287 1.58 -11.17 -15.12
N THR A 288 1.62 -12.13 -14.22
CA THR A 288 2.81 -12.56 -13.48
C THR A 288 3.01 -14.05 -13.73
N PRO A 289 3.90 -14.43 -14.66
CA PRO A 289 4.03 -15.82 -15.08
C PRO A 289 4.71 -16.68 -14.02
N ILE A 290 4.00 -17.70 -13.55
CA ILE A 290 4.58 -18.87 -12.92
C ILE A 290 4.64 -19.95 -14.01
N ASN A 291 5.82 -20.50 -14.26
CA ASN A 291 5.94 -21.74 -15.01
C ASN A 291 6.27 -22.85 -14.00
N ILE A 292 5.71 -24.05 -14.15
CA ILE A 292 5.84 -25.14 -13.16
C ILE A 292 6.62 -26.30 -13.80
N HIS A 293 7.81 -25.99 -14.31
CA HIS A 293 8.77 -27.00 -14.73
C HIS A 293 9.57 -27.52 -13.54
N ASP A 294 8.95 -28.40 -12.76
CA ASP A 294 9.68 -29.41 -11.96
C ASP A 294 8.86 -30.68 -11.62
N LEU A 295 7.54 -30.71 -11.86
CA LEU A 295 6.73 -31.92 -11.73
C LEU A 295 5.73 -32.09 -12.88
N ASN A 296 6.17 -32.84 -13.89
CA ASN A 296 5.39 -33.50 -14.95
C ASN A 296 4.73 -32.59 -16.03
N PRO A 297 5.03 -32.76 -17.34
CA PRO A 297 4.49 -31.93 -18.40
C PRO A 297 3.07 -32.34 -18.82
N LEU A 298 2.09 -31.51 -18.46
CA LEU A 298 0.77 -31.43 -19.09
C LEU A 298 0.60 -30.01 -19.70
N PRO A 299 -0.22 -29.84 -20.75
CA PRO A 299 -0.12 -28.66 -21.63
C PRO A 299 -0.51 -27.33 -20.95
N GLU A 300 0.52 -26.59 -20.55
CA GLU A 300 0.65 -25.13 -20.47
C GLU A 300 -0.64 -24.29 -20.30
N GLU A 301 -1.25 -24.34 -19.11
CA GLU A 301 -1.76 -23.10 -18.50
C GLU A 301 -0.61 -22.45 -17.73
N THR A 302 -0.06 -21.35 -18.25
CA THR A 302 0.85 -20.49 -17.48
C THR A 302 0.13 -20.01 -16.24
N THR A 303 0.41 -20.62 -15.09
CA THR A 303 -0.37 -20.39 -13.88
C THR A 303 -0.05 -18.98 -13.39
N GLU A 304 -1.03 -18.10 -13.41
CA GLU A 304 -0.83 -16.72 -13.00
C GLU A 304 -0.88 -16.60 -11.48
N TYR A 305 -0.05 -15.73 -10.90
CA TYR A 305 -0.06 -15.49 -9.46
C TYR A 305 -1.34 -14.78 -8.98
N TYR A 306 -1.93 -15.27 -7.90
CA TYR A 306 -2.98 -14.60 -7.12
C TYR A 306 -2.69 -14.72 -5.62
N PRO A 307 -2.79 -13.62 -4.86
CA PRO A 307 -2.54 -13.61 -3.42
C PRO A 307 -3.69 -14.24 -2.64
N HIS A 308 -3.44 -14.50 -1.36
CA HIS A 308 -4.54 -14.70 -0.41
C HIS A 308 -5.20 -13.38 -0.06
N ILE A 309 -6.51 -13.40 0.15
CA ILE A 309 -7.26 -12.26 0.70
C ILE A 309 -7.96 -12.68 1.99
N VAL A 310 -7.91 -11.80 2.99
CA VAL A 310 -8.54 -11.96 4.31
C VAL A 310 -9.44 -10.75 4.55
N PHE A 311 -10.74 -11.00 4.73
CA PHE A 311 -11.72 -9.97 5.03
C PHE A 311 -11.79 -9.75 6.54
N VAL A 312 -11.42 -8.56 7.00
CA VAL A 312 -11.49 -8.15 8.40
C VAL A 312 -12.65 -7.16 8.56
N GLN A 313 -13.72 -7.63 9.18
CA GLN A 313 -14.80 -6.78 9.66
C GLN A 313 -14.37 -6.18 11.00
N ASN A 314 -13.79 -4.99 10.96
CA ASN A 314 -13.49 -4.18 12.13
C ASN A 314 -14.80 -3.51 12.65
N HIS A 315 -14.74 -2.94 13.86
CA HIS A 315 -15.88 -2.29 14.52
C HIS A 315 -17.13 -3.19 14.63
N ALA A 316 -16.94 -4.51 14.68
CA ALA A 316 -18.00 -5.50 14.69
C ALA A 316 -18.85 -5.39 15.97
N GLN A 317 -20.16 -5.35 15.80
CA GLN A 317 -21.12 -5.15 16.90
C GLN A 317 -21.56 -6.48 17.50
N LYS A 318 -22.09 -6.48 18.73
CA LYS A 318 -22.53 -7.69 19.47
C LYS A 318 -23.40 -8.66 18.63
N ARG A 319 -24.22 -8.14 17.71
CA ARG A 319 -25.10 -8.90 16.80
C ARG A 319 -24.34 -9.67 15.69
N ASP A 320 -23.18 -9.17 15.29
CA ASP A 320 -22.40 -9.68 14.15
C ASP A 320 -21.68 -10.97 14.53
N PHE A 321 -21.38 -11.15 15.82
CA PHE A 321 -20.81 -12.36 16.42
C PHE A 321 -21.76 -13.58 16.45
N SER A 322 -23.05 -13.38 16.16
CA SER A 322 -24.01 -14.48 16.10
C SER A 322 -23.70 -15.46 14.96
N ALA A 323 -23.90 -16.76 15.18
CA ALA A 323 -23.55 -17.77 14.18
C ALA A 323 -24.31 -17.62 12.86
N SER A 324 -25.57 -17.17 12.91
CA SER A 324 -26.39 -16.91 11.73
C SER A 324 -25.92 -15.70 10.92
N THR A 325 -25.46 -14.62 11.57
CA THR A 325 -24.88 -13.47 10.86
C THR A 325 -23.56 -13.84 10.19
N ILE A 326 -22.65 -14.53 10.90
CA ILE A 326 -21.38 -14.99 10.32
C ILE A 326 -21.61 -15.88 9.10
N SER A 327 -22.53 -16.85 9.16
CA SER A 327 -22.85 -17.70 8.00
C SER A 327 -23.37 -16.90 6.80
N LYS A 328 -24.19 -15.87 7.02
CA LYS A 328 -24.66 -14.98 5.94
C LYS A 328 -23.53 -14.11 5.37
N MET A 329 -22.59 -13.67 6.20
CA MET A 329 -21.41 -12.93 5.76
C MET A 329 -20.50 -13.80 4.88
N GLU A 330 -20.20 -15.03 5.33
CA GLU A 330 -19.46 -16.04 4.57
C GLU A 330 -20.15 -16.33 3.22
N GLU A 331 -21.46 -16.59 3.21
CA GLU A 331 -22.25 -16.87 2.00
C GLU A 331 -22.22 -15.69 1.01
N THR A 332 -22.44 -14.46 1.50
CA THR A 332 -22.43 -13.25 0.67
C THR A 332 -21.06 -13.05 0.00
N LEU A 333 -19.97 -13.15 0.77
CA LEU A 333 -18.62 -13.04 0.23
C LEU A 333 -18.30 -14.18 -0.74
N SER A 334 -18.71 -15.41 -0.44
CA SER A 334 -18.52 -16.56 -1.33
C SER A 334 -19.25 -16.41 -2.67
N ASN A 335 -20.42 -15.79 -2.67
CA ASN A 335 -21.19 -15.52 -3.89
C ASN A 335 -20.56 -14.36 -4.72
N VAL A 336 -20.06 -13.31 -4.06
CA VAL A 336 -19.39 -12.18 -4.75
C VAL A 336 -18.06 -12.62 -5.36
N PHE A 337 -17.27 -13.42 -4.64
CA PHE A 337 -15.94 -13.87 -5.09
C PHE A 337 -15.96 -15.23 -5.81
N GLN A 338 -17.13 -15.82 -6.11
CA GLN A 338 -17.24 -17.15 -6.73
C GLN A 338 -16.41 -17.32 -8.03
N LYS A 339 -16.25 -16.23 -8.80
CA LYS A 339 -15.50 -16.19 -10.06
C LYS A 339 -14.10 -15.56 -9.93
N SER A 340 -13.73 -15.11 -8.74
CA SER A 340 -12.40 -14.58 -8.44
C SER A 340 -11.38 -15.72 -8.35
N LYS A 341 -10.17 -15.46 -8.82
CA LYS A 341 -9.00 -16.34 -8.68
C LYS A 341 -8.20 -16.03 -7.41
N LEU A 342 -8.56 -14.99 -6.64
CA LEU A 342 -7.97 -14.68 -5.34
C LEU A 342 -8.18 -15.85 -4.36
N LYS A 343 -7.20 -16.14 -3.51
CA LYS A 343 -7.30 -17.26 -2.54
C LYS A 343 -8.06 -16.80 -1.29
N TYR A 344 -9.38 -16.66 -1.42
CA TYR A 344 -10.27 -16.04 -0.44
C TYR A 344 -10.84 -17.00 0.62
N SER A 345 -10.45 -18.28 0.64
CA SER A 345 -11.01 -19.29 1.55
C SER A 345 -9.96 -20.23 2.16
N GLY A 346 -10.38 -20.97 3.21
CA GLY A 346 -9.68 -22.12 3.78
C GLY A 346 -8.49 -21.81 4.70
N SER A 347 -8.15 -20.54 4.94
CA SER A 347 -6.95 -20.14 5.69
C SER A 347 -7.25 -19.44 7.02
N VAL A 348 -8.28 -18.58 7.07
CA VAL A 348 -8.64 -17.78 8.26
C VAL A 348 -10.08 -18.09 8.67
N ASN A 349 -10.29 -18.29 9.97
CA ASN A 349 -11.58 -18.67 10.55
C ASN A 349 -12.00 -17.70 11.68
N PRO A 350 -13.27 -17.24 11.69
CA PRO A 350 -13.76 -16.39 12.75
C PRO A 350 -13.77 -17.17 14.07
N HIS A 351 -13.25 -16.56 15.13
CA HIS A 351 -13.25 -17.12 16.51
C HIS A 351 -12.48 -18.44 16.67
N ASN A 352 -11.62 -18.82 15.72
CA ASN A 352 -10.97 -20.12 15.70
C ASN A 352 -11.99 -21.28 15.74
N ARG A 353 -13.17 -21.07 15.12
CA ARG A 353 -14.23 -22.07 15.02
C ARG A 353 -13.69 -23.33 14.36
N ARG A 354 -13.82 -24.46 15.06
CA ARG A 354 -13.57 -25.78 14.48
C ARG A 354 -14.78 -26.18 13.66
N TYR A 355 -14.69 -25.98 12.35
CA TYR A 355 -15.63 -26.59 11.42
C TYR A 355 -15.38 -28.12 11.37
N PRO A 356 -16.40 -28.95 11.08
CA PRO A 356 -16.20 -30.38 10.82
C PRO A 356 -15.21 -30.59 9.68
N LYS A 357 -14.40 -31.67 9.75
CA LYS A 357 -13.34 -31.95 8.75
C LYS A 357 -13.87 -32.02 7.30
N ASP A 358 -15.13 -32.43 7.14
CA ASP A 358 -15.77 -32.64 5.84
C ASP A 358 -16.55 -31.42 5.33
N SER A 359 -16.48 -30.28 6.05
CA SER A 359 -17.12 -29.03 5.61
C SER A 359 -16.31 -28.36 4.49
N PRO A 360 -16.96 -27.73 3.50
CA PRO A 360 -16.25 -26.99 2.46
C PRO A 360 -15.47 -25.81 3.05
N PRO A 361 -14.31 -25.44 2.48
CA PRO A 361 -13.47 -24.37 2.99
C PRO A 361 -14.25 -23.05 3.03
N LYS A 362 -14.33 -22.45 4.22
CA LYS A 362 -15.02 -21.19 4.44
C LYS A 362 -14.20 -20.00 3.98
N VAL A 363 -14.89 -18.89 3.68
CA VAL A 363 -14.27 -17.60 3.37
C VAL A 363 -13.38 -17.17 4.52
N ASN A 364 -12.22 -16.59 4.20
CA ASN A 364 -11.25 -15.99 5.12
C ASN A 364 -11.83 -14.73 5.78
N LEU A 365 -12.83 -14.90 6.64
CA LEU A 365 -13.54 -13.83 7.33
C LEU A 365 -13.14 -13.78 8.80
N PHE A 366 -12.79 -12.58 9.29
CA PHE A 366 -12.47 -12.35 10.68
C PHE A 366 -13.21 -11.10 11.21
N LEU A 367 -13.68 -11.15 12.45
CA LEU A 367 -14.43 -10.07 13.10
C LEU A 367 -13.61 -9.51 14.27
N ILE A 368 -13.49 -8.19 14.35
CA ILE A 368 -12.84 -7.47 15.45
C ILE A 368 -13.84 -6.46 16.02
N PRO A 369 -14.17 -6.51 17.32
CA PRO A 369 -15.05 -5.54 17.97
C PRO A 369 -14.30 -4.23 18.21
N ASP A 370 -15.01 -3.21 18.68
CA ASP A 370 -14.37 -2.01 19.22
C ASP A 370 -13.44 -2.34 20.39
N LYS A 371 -12.35 -1.56 20.53
CA LYS A 371 -11.51 -1.62 21.72
C LYS A 371 -12.29 -1.06 22.89
N GLU A 372 -12.48 -1.89 23.90
CA GLU A 372 -13.18 -1.50 25.14
C GLU A 372 -12.41 -0.36 25.83
N PRO A 373 -13.11 0.62 26.43
CA PRO A 373 -12.44 1.59 27.31
C PRO A 373 -11.78 0.82 28.46
N PRO A 374 -10.61 1.27 28.97
CA PRO A 374 -10.04 0.68 30.17
C PRO A 374 -11.08 0.78 31.29
N ASP A 375 -11.32 -0.32 32.00
CA ASP A 375 -12.38 -0.43 33.01
C ASP A 375 -12.30 0.76 33.98
N THR A 376 -13.23 1.71 33.87
CA THR A 376 -13.43 2.70 34.92
C THR A 376 -14.04 1.96 36.09
N ASP A 377 -13.19 1.59 37.06
CA ASP A 377 -13.49 0.89 38.31
C ASP A 377 -14.77 1.45 38.97
N SER A 378 -15.90 0.91 38.54
CA SER A 378 -17.23 1.31 38.98
C SER A 378 -17.70 0.23 39.95
N PRO A 379 -17.58 0.42 41.27
CA PRO A 379 -17.82 -0.64 42.26
C PRO A 379 -19.27 -1.15 42.32
N SER A 380 -20.16 -0.61 41.49
CA SER A 380 -21.55 -1.02 41.30
C SER A 380 -21.74 -2.32 40.51
N HIS A 381 -20.81 -2.69 39.62
CA HIS A 381 -20.96 -3.86 38.74
C HIS A 381 -20.02 -5.01 39.13
N ARG A 382 -20.47 -5.88 40.05
CA ARG A 382 -19.72 -7.08 40.49
C ARG A 382 -19.52 -8.14 39.39
N PHE A 383 -20.20 -7.99 38.26
CA PHE A 383 -20.08 -8.85 37.08
C PHE A 383 -19.94 -7.97 35.84
N PRO A 384 -18.96 -8.25 34.95
CA PRO A 384 -18.85 -7.54 33.68
C PRO A 384 -20.07 -7.84 32.81
N GLU A 385 -20.40 -6.90 31.91
CA GLU A 385 -21.49 -7.10 30.95
C GLU A 385 -21.23 -8.36 30.08
N TYR A 386 -22.27 -9.13 29.78
CA TYR A 386 -22.13 -10.35 28.99
C TYR A 386 -21.69 -10.03 27.55
N LYS A 387 -20.47 -10.41 27.21
CA LYS A 387 -19.87 -10.24 25.89
C LYS A 387 -20.11 -11.51 25.06
N ILE A 388 -20.64 -11.34 23.85
CA ILE A 388 -20.90 -12.44 22.89
C ILE A 388 -19.60 -12.86 22.18
N HIS A 389 -18.50 -12.15 22.42
CA HIS A 389 -17.17 -12.37 21.84
C HIS A 389 -16.10 -12.56 22.93
N PRO A 390 -14.99 -13.27 22.65
CA PRO A 390 -13.90 -13.52 23.60
C PRO A 390 -13.06 -12.28 23.96
N GLY A 391 -13.35 -11.12 23.35
CA GLY A 391 -12.72 -9.82 23.67
C GLY A 391 -11.69 -9.37 22.64
N TYR A 392 -11.45 -8.05 22.58
CA TYR A 392 -10.59 -7.39 21.58
C TYR A 392 -9.20 -8.01 21.48
N LYS A 393 -8.50 -8.14 22.62
CA LYS A 393 -7.14 -8.66 22.70
C LYS A 393 -6.99 -10.08 22.17
N TYR A 394 -7.86 -10.99 22.61
CA TYR A 394 -7.81 -12.38 22.14
C TYR A 394 -8.05 -12.48 20.63
N LEU A 395 -8.98 -11.68 20.10
CA LEU A 395 -9.30 -11.67 18.66
C LEU A 395 -8.16 -11.09 17.83
N THR A 396 -7.54 -10.01 18.29
CA THR A 396 -6.38 -9.40 17.61
C THR A 396 -5.16 -10.34 17.63
N GLU A 397 -4.84 -10.96 18.76
CA GLU A 397 -3.80 -12.01 18.86
C GLU A 397 -4.13 -13.25 18.01
N SER A 398 -5.41 -13.61 17.87
CA SER A 398 -5.87 -14.71 17.02
C SER A 398 -5.73 -14.37 15.53
N LEU A 399 -6.09 -13.15 15.11
CA LEU A 399 -5.91 -12.69 13.73
C LEU A 399 -4.43 -12.73 13.35
N SER A 400 -3.56 -12.12 14.17
CA SER A 400 -2.12 -12.09 13.90
C SER A 400 -1.54 -13.49 13.74
N ARG A 401 -1.87 -14.43 14.64
CA ARG A 401 -1.43 -15.83 14.53
C ARG A 401 -1.92 -16.51 13.26
N GLN A 402 -3.19 -16.34 12.88
CA GLN A 402 -3.73 -16.96 11.68
C GLN A 402 -3.08 -16.38 10.41
N VAL A 403 -2.99 -15.05 10.27
CA VAL A 403 -2.38 -14.38 9.11
C VAL A 403 -0.90 -14.73 8.97
N LEU A 404 -0.12 -14.70 10.07
CA LEU A 404 1.31 -15.06 10.05
C LEU A 404 1.58 -16.54 9.73
N SER A 405 0.55 -17.40 9.84
CA SER A 405 0.63 -18.84 9.54
C SER A 405 0.16 -19.20 8.11
N MET A 406 -0.24 -18.23 7.29
CA MET A 406 -0.78 -18.49 5.96
C MET A 406 0.29 -18.98 4.96
N PRO A 407 -0.10 -19.73 3.90
CA PRO A 407 0.84 -20.27 2.93
C PRO A 407 1.66 -19.19 2.20
N ARG A 408 2.98 -19.39 2.13
CA ARG A 408 3.93 -18.52 1.41
C ARG A 408 4.11 -19.04 -0.03
N SER A 409 3.10 -18.85 -0.88
CA SER A 409 3.20 -19.23 -2.30
C SER A 409 4.12 -18.27 -3.06
N LEU A 410 5.04 -18.80 -3.89
CA LEU A 410 5.97 -18.02 -4.70
C LEU A 410 5.25 -16.95 -5.54
N LEU A 411 5.75 -15.71 -5.49
CA LEU A 411 5.22 -14.55 -6.24
C LEU A 411 5.56 -14.62 -7.75
N THR A 412 6.68 -15.26 -8.06
CA THR A 412 7.22 -15.46 -9.41
C THR A 412 7.59 -16.94 -9.61
N HIS A 413 7.85 -17.35 -10.85
CA HIS A 413 8.35 -18.70 -11.15
C HIS A 413 9.56 -19.11 -10.29
N THR A 414 10.51 -18.20 -10.06
CA THR A 414 11.65 -18.41 -9.17
C THR A 414 11.39 -17.83 -7.78
N ALA A 415 12.02 -18.41 -6.75
CA ALA A 415 12.07 -17.79 -5.43
C ALA A 415 12.89 -16.49 -5.49
N LEU A 416 12.32 -15.41 -4.97
CA LEU A 416 13.00 -14.12 -4.81
C LEU A 416 13.71 -14.09 -3.45
N SER A 417 14.79 -13.33 -3.35
CA SER A 417 15.23 -12.79 -2.06
C SER A 417 14.44 -11.52 -1.72
N GLU A 418 14.49 -11.02 -0.49
CA GLU A 418 13.83 -9.75 -0.14
C GLU A 418 14.32 -8.58 -1.01
N LYS A 419 15.62 -8.46 -1.27
CA LYS A 419 16.16 -7.43 -2.19
C LYS A 419 15.68 -7.62 -3.64
N ASN A 420 15.62 -8.87 -4.12
CA ASN A 420 15.09 -9.16 -5.45
C ASN A 420 13.58 -8.89 -5.52
N TRP A 421 12.83 -9.12 -4.45
CA TRP A 421 11.43 -8.73 -4.30
C TRP A 421 11.25 -7.22 -4.34
N PHE A 422 12.14 -6.45 -3.72
CA PHE A 422 12.11 -4.99 -3.79
C PHE A 422 12.32 -4.49 -5.23
N HIS A 423 13.35 -4.98 -5.91
CA HIS A 423 13.61 -4.62 -7.32
C HIS A 423 12.52 -5.12 -8.28
N TYR A 424 11.91 -6.27 -8.01
CA TYR A 424 10.73 -6.77 -8.71
C TYR A 424 9.54 -5.81 -8.51
N SER A 425 9.24 -5.46 -7.25
CA SER A 425 8.15 -4.56 -6.88
C SER A 425 8.30 -3.17 -7.53
N ALA A 426 9.51 -2.61 -7.57
CA ALA A 426 9.80 -1.36 -8.27
C ALA A 426 9.41 -1.42 -9.77
N ARG A 427 9.71 -2.54 -10.44
CA ARG A 427 9.35 -2.75 -11.85
C ARG A 427 7.84 -2.93 -12.03
N ILE A 428 7.18 -3.65 -11.12
CA ILE A 428 5.71 -3.82 -11.14
C ILE A 428 5.01 -2.48 -10.95
N TRP A 429 5.48 -1.64 -10.02
CA TRP A 429 4.97 -0.28 -9.81
C TRP A 429 5.04 0.56 -11.09
N GLU A 430 6.21 0.58 -11.74
CA GLU A 430 6.40 1.28 -13.02
C GLU A 430 5.55 0.70 -14.16
N THR A 431 5.36 -0.63 -14.18
CA THR A 431 4.50 -1.31 -15.15
C THR A 431 3.03 -0.93 -14.96
N VAL A 432 2.56 -0.87 -13.71
CA VAL A 432 1.20 -0.46 -13.37
C VAL A 432 0.96 1.01 -13.74
N LYS A 433 1.88 1.91 -13.40
CA LYS A 433 1.76 3.35 -13.74
C LYS A 433 1.74 3.63 -15.24
N LYS A 434 2.42 2.79 -16.04
CA LYS A 434 2.52 2.93 -17.51
C LYS A 434 1.55 2.03 -18.28
N SER A 435 0.71 1.25 -17.60
CA SER A 435 -0.17 0.27 -18.25
C SER A 435 -1.33 0.97 -18.96
N THR A 436 -1.45 0.71 -20.26
CA THR A 436 -2.55 1.22 -21.10
C THR A 436 -3.91 0.68 -20.68
N LEU A 437 -3.97 -0.47 -20.01
CA LEU A 437 -5.20 -1.09 -19.55
C LEU A 437 -5.96 -0.20 -18.54
N PHE A 438 -5.25 0.56 -17.70
CA PHE A 438 -5.89 1.53 -16.80
C PHE A 438 -6.43 2.74 -17.57
N LEU A 439 -5.76 3.17 -18.65
CA LEU A 439 -6.25 4.25 -19.51
C LEU A 439 -7.47 3.81 -20.32
N GLU A 440 -7.51 2.56 -20.79
CA GLU A 440 -8.67 1.96 -21.46
C GLU A 440 -9.85 1.79 -20.50
N TYR A 441 -9.62 1.28 -19.29
CA TYR A 441 -10.66 1.17 -18.27
C TYR A 441 -11.23 2.55 -17.88
N ASN A 442 -10.37 3.56 -17.73
CA ASN A 442 -10.78 4.95 -17.49
C ASN A 442 -11.61 5.55 -18.65
N ARG A 443 -11.33 5.21 -19.91
CA ARG A 443 -12.14 5.65 -21.07
C ARG A 443 -13.54 5.03 -21.10
N LEU A 444 -13.78 3.95 -20.36
CA LEU A 444 -15.08 3.31 -20.21
C LEU A 444 -15.86 3.80 -18.98
N LEU A 445 -15.26 4.66 -18.15
CA LEU A 445 -15.98 5.32 -17.05
C LEU A 445 -16.82 6.49 -17.60
N PRO A 446 -18.01 6.72 -17.02
CA PRO A 446 -18.91 7.80 -17.42
C PRO A 446 -18.40 9.20 -17.00
#